data_AF-A0A6P6XEX0-F1
#
_entry.id   AF-A0A6P6XEX0-F1
#
_cell.length_a   1.000
_cell.length_b   1.000
_cell.length_c   1.000
_cell.angle_alpha   90.00
_cell.angle_beta   90.00
_cell.angle_gamma   90.00
#
_symmetry.space_group_name_H-M   'P 1'
#
loop_
_entity.id
_entity.type
_entity.pdbx_description
1 polymer ?
#
loop_
_entity_poly.entity_id
_entity_poly.type
_entity_poly.pdbx_seq_one_letter_code
_entity_poly.pdbx_strand_id
1 'polypeptide(L)'
;MQIKKLVSMPSRTGRDLQRYNFEGCRQVVGCIPYRFRKTHRAAPVHGKLSSELEFLLISSQKSPRMMFPKGGWELDETIEQAAIRETMEEAGVIGHVEDNLGVWTFKSKSQDAFHEGHMLAFRVTEELDCWPEKDVRQRIWLSANEARILCAHEWMKEALDCFLFKQENAGEERTPSLSDLLRNEEPKFGRPALSGQNDDINCSFGQLTYLQRKEDECRIRMIFNLPLPPCSTEESRIGRVAQVGDEDVDRGVTLLV
;
A
#
# COMPACT_ATOMS: atom_id res chain seq x y z
N MET A 1 -19.71 -19.18 -18.46
CA MET A 1 -19.26 -18.94 -19.86
C MET A 1 -18.77 -17.50 -20.09
N GLN A 2 -19.31 -16.47 -19.44
CA GLN A 2 -18.95 -15.07 -19.72
C GLN A 2 -17.46 -14.71 -19.52
N ILE A 3 -16.82 -15.14 -18.42
CA ILE A 3 -15.40 -14.81 -18.14
C ILE A 3 -14.46 -15.28 -19.26
N LYS A 4 -14.66 -16.50 -19.79
CA LYS A 4 -13.86 -17.03 -20.91
C LYS A 4 -13.99 -16.18 -22.19
N LYS A 5 -15.12 -15.48 -22.39
CA LYS A 5 -15.30 -14.57 -23.52
C LYS A 5 -14.52 -13.26 -23.31
N LEU A 6 -14.56 -12.69 -22.11
CA LEU A 6 -13.79 -11.49 -21.73
C LEU A 6 -12.28 -11.70 -21.92
N VAL A 7 -11.75 -12.81 -21.40
CA VAL A 7 -10.32 -13.19 -21.52
C VAL A 7 -9.87 -13.39 -22.98
N SER A 8 -10.80 -13.74 -23.89
CA SER A 8 -10.50 -13.99 -25.30
C SER A 8 -10.56 -12.76 -26.21
N MET A 9 -10.98 -11.60 -25.71
CA MET A 9 -11.02 -10.37 -26.50
C MET A 9 -9.63 -9.71 -26.50
N PRO A 10 -9.18 -9.16 -27.64
CA PRO A 10 -7.96 -8.33 -27.65
C PRO A 10 -8.20 -7.04 -26.85
N SER A 11 -7.12 -6.47 -26.30
CA SER A 11 -7.17 -5.15 -25.66
C SER A 11 -7.73 -4.10 -26.63
N ARG A 12 -8.41 -3.08 -26.09
CA ARG A 12 -8.92 -1.98 -26.91
C ARG A 12 -7.75 -1.14 -27.43
N THR A 13 -7.79 -0.80 -28.71
CA THR A 13 -6.70 -0.07 -29.39
C THR A 13 -7.25 1.09 -30.22
N GLY A 14 -6.38 2.06 -30.52
CA GLY A 14 -6.75 3.30 -31.20
C GLY A 14 -6.91 4.49 -30.26
N ARG A 15 -7.38 5.61 -30.80
CA ARG A 15 -7.69 6.85 -30.05
C ARG A 15 -8.94 7.59 -30.51
N ASP A 16 -9.61 7.12 -31.57
CA ASP A 16 -10.65 7.88 -32.27
C ASP A 16 -11.91 8.09 -31.42
N LEU A 17 -12.15 7.20 -30.45
CA LEU A 17 -13.24 7.29 -29.48
C LEU A 17 -12.79 7.81 -28.11
N GLN A 18 -11.53 8.22 -27.93
CA GLN A 18 -11.04 8.67 -26.64
C GLN A 18 -11.50 10.10 -26.31
N ARG A 19 -11.75 10.32 -25.02
CA ARG A 19 -12.26 11.58 -24.48
C ARG A 19 -11.13 12.58 -24.27
N TYR A 20 -11.42 13.83 -24.62
CA TYR A 20 -10.57 14.99 -24.41
C TYR A 20 -11.36 16.06 -23.66
N ASN A 21 -10.72 16.78 -22.74
CA ASN A 21 -11.34 17.94 -22.07
C ASN A 21 -11.32 19.19 -22.98
N PHE A 22 -11.87 20.31 -22.51
CA PHE A 22 -11.98 21.56 -23.28
C PHE A 22 -10.62 22.20 -23.64
N GLU A 23 -9.54 21.82 -22.94
CA GLU A 23 -8.16 22.25 -23.20
C GLU A 23 -7.44 21.33 -24.21
N GLY A 24 -8.13 20.31 -24.73
CA GLY A 24 -7.53 19.29 -25.60
C GLY A 24 -6.67 18.26 -24.83
N CYS A 25 -6.76 18.21 -23.50
CA CYS A 25 -6.06 17.19 -22.71
C CYS A 25 -6.81 15.85 -22.78
N ARG A 26 -6.10 14.78 -23.13
CA ARG A 26 -6.65 13.41 -23.15
C ARG A 26 -7.00 12.97 -21.73
N GLN A 27 -8.19 12.41 -21.56
CA GLN A 27 -8.65 11.84 -20.29
C GLN A 27 -8.29 10.35 -20.21
N VAL A 28 -7.84 9.92 -19.03
CA VAL A 28 -7.53 8.52 -18.73
C VAL A 28 -8.22 8.10 -17.44
N VAL A 29 -8.66 6.84 -17.38
CA VAL A 29 -9.17 6.23 -16.15
C VAL A 29 -8.19 5.19 -15.67
N GLY A 30 -7.97 5.16 -14.35
CA GLY A 30 -7.18 4.16 -13.66
C GLY A 30 -7.82 3.67 -12.38
N CYS A 31 -7.25 2.60 -11.85
CA CYS A 31 -7.68 2.00 -10.59
C CYS A 31 -6.53 1.88 -9.60
N ILE A 32 -6.84 1.91 -8.30
CA ILE A 32 -6.01 1.36 -7.23
C ILE A 32 -6.57 -0.04 -6.93
N PRO A 33 -6.06 -1.12 -7.55
CA PRO A 33 -6.60 -2.46 -7.36
C PRO A 33 -6.06 -3.03 -6.07
N TYR A 34 -6.95 -3.40 -5.16
CA TYR A 34 -6.59 -3.86 -3.83
C TYR A 34 -7.33 -5.15 -3.45
N ARG A 35 -6.78 -5.88 -2.49
CA ARG A 35 -7.43 -7.02 -1.84
C ARG A 35 -7.01 -7.11 -0.37
N PHE A 36 -7.79 -7.83 0.43
CA PHE A 36 -7.38 -8.22 1.78
C PHE A 36 -6.39 -9.39 1.69
N ARG A 37 -5.28 -9.30 2.44
CA ARG A 37 -4.28 -10.35 2.57
C ARG A 37 -4.92 -11.58 3.23
N LYS A 38 -4.72 -12.75 2.64
CA LYS A 38 -5.16 -14.04 3.23
C LYS A 38 -4.21 -14.46 4.35
N THR A 39 -4.26 -13.81 5.51
CA THR A 39 -3.46 -14.18 6.67
C THR A 39 -4.07 -15.37 7.43
N HIS A 40 -3.32 -16.45 7.59
CA HIS A 40 -3.62 -17.51 8.56
C HIS A 40 -3.21 -17.15 10.01
N ARG A 41 -2.67 -15.94 10.22
CA ARG A 41 -2.32 -15.41 11.54
C ARG A 41 -3.45 -14.50 12.02
N ALA A 42 -3.74 -14.55 13.32
CA ALA A 42 -4.76 -13.72 13.96
C ALA A 42 -4.52 -12.23 13.63
N ALA A 43 -5.62 -11.49 13.44
CA ALA A 43 -5.56 -10.05 13.17
C ALA A 43 -4.74 -9.34 14.27
N PRO A 44 -3.84 -8.40 13.92
CA PRO A 44 -3.07 -7.67 14.91
C PRO A 44 -4.04 -6.87 15.79
N VAL A 45 -4.00 -7.10 17.10
CA VAL A 45 -4.99 -6.55 18.07
C VAL A 45 -5.03 -5.00 18.06
N HIS A 46 -4.00 -4.35 17.51
CA HIS A 46 -3.92 -2.90 17.27
C HIS A 46 -3.34 -2.56 15.86
N GLY A 47 -3.66 -3.36 14.84
CA GLY A 47 -3.14 -3.17 13.47
C GLY A 47 -3.79 -2.01 12.71
N LYS A 48 -2.99 -1.21 11.99
CA LYS A 48 -3.51 -0.23 11.02
C LYS A 48 -4.13 -1.00 9.84
N LEU A 49 -5.34 -0.65 9.41
CA LEU A 49 -6.05 -1.35 8.32
C LEU A 49 -5.21 -1.48 7.03
N SER A 50 -4.35 -0.50 6.74
CA SER A 50 -3.37 -0.52 5.65
C SER A 50 -2.40 -1.72 5.67
N SER A 51 -2.21 -2.39 6.82
CA SER A 51 -1.33 -3.57 6.96
C SER A 51 -1.98 -4.88 6.51
N GLU A 52 -3.31 -4.91 6.42
CA GLU A 52 -4.09 -6.07 5.96
C GLU A 52 -4.38 -6.01 4.45
N LEU A 53 -4.05 -4.89 3.78
CA LEU A 53 -4.30 -4.67 2.37
C LEU A 53 -3.07 -4.96 1.51
N GLU A 54 -3.31 -5.60 0.37
CA GLU A 54 -2.34 -5.76 -0.71
C GLU A 54 -2.85 -5.01 -1.95
N PHE A 55 -1.93 -4.38 -2.67
CA PHE A 55 -2.17 -3.54 -3.84
C PHE A 55 -1.49 -4.11 -5.07
N LEU A 56 -2.16 -4.06 -6.22
CA LEU A 56 -1.64 -4.58 -7.47
C LEU A 56 -0.98 -3.47 -8.29
N LEU A 57 0.33 -3.57 -8.49
CA LEU A 57 1.04 -2.80 -9.52
C LEU A 57 1.30 -3.67 -10.75
N ILE A 58 1.39 -3.02 -11.90
CA ILE A 58 1.77 -3.61 -13.18
C ILE A 58 3.00 -2.91 -13.76
N SER A 59 3.78 -3.62 -14.58
CA SER A 59 4.84 -3.02 -15.38
C SER A 59 4.26 -2.22 -16.54
N SER A 60 4.89 -1.09 -16.89
CA SER A 60 4.56 -0.42 -18.15
C SER A 60 5.07 -1.22 -19.37
N GLN A 61 4.30 -1.29 -20.46
CA GLN A 61 4.67 -2.03 -21.70
C GLN A 61 6.07 -1.71 -22.27
N LYS A 62 6.61 -0.51 -22.02
CA LYS A 62 7.84 0.01 -22.65
C LYS A 62 9.00 0.26 -21.67
N SER A 63 8.85 -0.07 -20.38
CA SER A 63 9.91 0.10 -19.37
C SER A 63 9.60 -0.68 -18.09
N PRO A 64 10.60 -1.13 -17.32
CA PRO A 64 10.41 -1.88 -16.07
C PRO A 64 9.80 -1.05 -14.91
N ARG A 65 9.34 0.18 -15.17
CA ARG A 65 8.64 1.01 -14.19
C ARG A 65 7.30 0.39 -13.84
N MET A 66 7.04 0.29 -12.54
CA MET A 66 5.77 -0.17 -12.00
C MET A 66 4.79 1.00 -11.85
N MET A 67 3.52 0.73 -12.05
CA MET A 67 2.44 1.71 -12.01
C MET A 67 1.09 1.02 -11.75
N PHE A 68 0.08 1.79 -11.38
CA PHE A 68 -1.28 1.29 -11.34
C PHE A 68 -1.89 1.17 -12.76
N PRO A 69 -2.84 0.23 -12.98
CA PRO A 69 -3.50 0.07 -14.27
C PRO A 69 -4.30 1.32 -14.64
N LYS A 70 -4.15 1.78 -15.89
CA LYS A 70 -4.91 2.92 -16.45
C LYS A 70 -4.77 3.06 -17.96
N GLY A 71 -5.85 3.38 -18.66
CA GLY A 71 -5.81 3.69 -20.09
C GLY A 71 -6.85 4.71 -20.53
N GLY A 72 -7.27 4.65 -21.79
CA GLY A 72 -8.08 5.73 -22.37
C GLY A 72 -9.52 5.68 -21.87
N TRP A 73 -10.09 6.80 -21.44
CA TRP A 73 -11.54 6.89 -21.29
C TRP A 73 -12.16 7.13 -22.66
N GLU A 74 -13.11 6.29 -23.08
CA GLU A 74 -13.79 6.45 -24.36
C GLU A 74 -15.20 7.05 -24.25
N LEU A 75 -15.75 7.44 -25.40
CA LEU A 75 -17.04 8.14 -25.51
C LEU A 75 -18.24 7.21 -25.36
N ASP A 76 -18.06 5.91 -25.57
CA ASP A 76 -19.09 4.86 -25.55
C ASP A 76 -19.19 4.09 -24.22
N GLU A 77 -18.46 4.55 -23.18
CA GLU A 77 -18.39 3.90 -21.87
C GLU A 77 -18.47 4.91 -20.70
N THR A 78 -19.00 4.46 -19.55
CA THR A 78 -18.89 5.21 -18.29
C THR A 78 -17.47 5.14 -17.74
N ILE A 79 -17.16 6.00 -16.76
CA ILE A 79 -15.86 6.01 -16.10
C ILE A 79 -15.57 4.68 -15.37
N GLU A 80 -16.58 4.07 -14.76
CA GLU A 80 -16.47 2.77 -14.09
C GLU A 80 -16.28 1.63 -15.10
N GLN A 81 -16.96 1.68 -16.25
CA GLN A 81 -16.79 0.71 -17.34
C GLN A 81 -15.37 0.77 -17.91
N ALA A 82 -14.84 1.98 -18.15
CA ALA A 82 -13.46 2.19 -18.56
C ALA A 82 -12.47 1.62 -17.51
N ALA A 83 -12.69 1.92 -16.23
CA ALA A 83 -11.87 1.44 -15.12
C ALA A 83 -11.82 -0.10 -15.04
N ILE A 84 -12.98 -0.76 -15.16
CA ILE A 84 -13.10 -2.24 -15.19
C ILE A 84 -12.37 -2.82 -16.41
N ARG A 85 -12.60 -2.23 -17.60
CA ARG A 85 -11.99 -2.67 -18.86
C ARG A 85 -10.47 -2.58 -18.79
N GLU A 86 -9.93 -1.39 -18.50
CA GLU A 86 -8.48 -1.13 -18.43
C GLU A 86 -7.79 -1.99 -17.36
N THR A 87 -8.43 -2.20 -16.20
CA THR A 87 -7.87 -3.05 -15.13
C THR A 87 -7.85 -4.53 -15.53
N MET A 88 -8.87 -5.02 -16.26
CA MET A 88 -8.88 -6.38 -16.80
C MET A 88 -7.86 -6.56 -17.94
N GLU A 89 -7.80 -5.61 -18.89
CA GLU A 89 -6.89 -5.64 -20.03
C GLU A 89 -5.42 -5.55 -19.60
N GLU A 90 -5.06 -4.58 -18.75
CA GLU A 90 -3.66 -4.36 -18.34
C GLU A 90 -3.21 -5.31 -17.22
N ALA A 91 -4.06 -5.63 -16.23
CA ALA A 91 -3.66 -6.37 -15.01
C ALA A 91 -4.26 -7.78 -14.89
N GLY A 92 -5.28 -8.14 -15.68
CA GLY A 92 -5.88 -9.47 -15.64
C GLY A 92 -6.60 -9.79 -14.32
N VAL A 93 -7.30 -8.82 -13.74
CA VAL A 93 -8.11 -9.03 -12.54
C VAL A 93 -9.55 -8.57 -12.75
N ILE A 94 -10.47 -9.23 -12.03
CA ILE A 94 -11.90 -8.89 -11.98
C ILE A 94 -12.23 -8.44 -10.55
N GLY A 95 -13.16 -7.52 -10.41
CA GLY A 95 -13.50 -6.90 -9.14
C GLY A 95 -14.62 -5.88 -9.27
N HIS A 96 -14.75 -5.07 -8.24
CA HIS A 96 -15.75 -3.99 -8.16
C HIS A 96 -15.05 -2.65 -8.07
N VAL A 97 -15.52 -1.69 -8.88
CA VAL A 97 -15.20 -0.27 -8.68
C VAL A 97 -15.95 0.21 -7.44
N GLU A 98 -15.24 0.92 -6.58
CA GLU A 98 -15.75 1.52 -5.35
C GLU A 98 -15.56 3.05 -5.42
N ASP A 99 -14.95 3.69 -4.42
CA ASP A 99 -14.82 5.15 -4.34
C ASP A 99 -14.05 5.79 -5.49
N ASN A 100 -14.51 6.97 -5.93
CA ASN A 100 -13.66 7.89 -6.69
C ASN A 100 -12.62 8.52 -5.73
N LEU A 101 -11.34 8.38 -6.08
CA LEU A 101 -10.22 8.84 -5.26
C LEU A 101 -9.79 10.27 -5.61
N GLY A 102 -10.06 10.73 -6.84
CA GLY A 102 -9.76 12.06 -7.31
C GLY A 102 -9.41 12.14 -8.80
N VAL A 103 -9.00 13.33 -9.21
CA VAL A 103 -8.57 13.66 -10.58
C VAL A 103 -7.23 14.40 -10.52
N TRP A 104 -6.26 13.96 -11.32
CA TRP A 104 -4.91 14.50 -11.35
C TRP A 104 -4.50 14.93 -12.76
N THR A 105 -3.93 16.13 -12.89
CA THR A 105 -3.34 16.60 -14.15
C THR A 105 -1.85 16.22 -14.20
N PHE A 106 -1.42 15.50 -15.23
CA PHE A 106 -0.03 15.05 -15.38
C PHE A 106 0.50 15.28 -16.80
N LYS A 107 1.82 15.50 -16.93
CA LYS A 107 2.46 15.71 -18.24
C LYS A 107 2.46 14.42 -19.07
N SER A 108 2.12 14.54 -20.35
CA SER A 108 2.25 13.44 -21.30
C SER A 108 3.73 13.18 -21.64
N LYS A 109 4.02 12.05 -22.30
CA LYS A 109 5.41 11.66 -22.66
C LYS A 109 5.98 12.50 -23.82
N SER A 110 5.12 13.08 -24.64
CA SER A 110 5.42 14.14 -25.61
C SER A 110 5.31 15.48 -24.89
N GLN A 111 6.38 16.27 -24.81
CA GLN A 111 6.55 17.28 -23.76
C GLN A 111 5.57 18.49 -23.81
N ASP A 112 4.71 18.58 -24.82
CA ASP A 112 3.83 19.73 -25.09
C ASP A 112 2.35 19.56 -24.70
N ALA A 113 1.95 18.42 -24.11
CA ALA A 113 0.56 18.17 -23.71
C ALA A 113 0.42 17.62 -22.29
N PHE A 114 -0.63 18.05 -21.59
CA PHE A 114 -1.09 17.45 -20.33
C PHE A 114 -2.18 16.40 -20.58
N HIS A 115 -2.37 15.53 -19.60
CA HIS A 115 -3.43 14.54 -19.52
C HIS A 115 -4.12 14.66 -18.17
N GLU A 116 -5.38 14.25 -18.13
CA GLU A 116 -6.22 14.24 -16.93
C GLU A 116 -6.48 12.78 -16.52
N GLY A 117 -6.04 12.40 -15.33
CA GLY A 117 -6.14 11.04 -14.81
C GLY A 117 -7.13 10.93 -13.68
N HIS A 118 -8.21 10.17 -13.89
CA HIS A 118 -9.20 9.84 -12.89
C HIS A 118 -8.82 8.51 -12.23
N MET A 119 -8.75 8.45 -10.89
CA MET A 119 -8.43 7.21 -10.17
C MET A 119 -9.61 6.75 -9.31
N LEU A 120 -9.94 5.46 -9.41
CA LEU A 120 -11.00 4.81 -8.64
C LEU A 120 -10.42 3.70 -7.74
N ALA A 121 -11.00 3.48 -6.57
CA ALA A 121 -10.75 2.29 -5.78
C ALA A 121 -11.29 1.05 -6.53
N PHE A 122 -10.55 -0.05 -6.53
CA PHE A 122 -10.98 -1.28 -7.20
C PHE A 122 -10.73 -2.50 -6.32
N ARG A 123 -11.79 -3.08 -5.78
CA ARG A 123 -11.70 -4.26 -4.93
C ARG A 123 -11.66 -5.53 -5.78
N VAL A 124 -10.49 -6.16 -5.84
CA VAL A 124 -10.28 -7.39 -6.63
C VAL A 124 -10.95 -8.59 -5.96
N THR A 125 -11.71 -9.34 -6.76
CA THR A 125 -12.38 -10.59 -6.36
C THR A 125 -11.78 -11.83 -7.01
N GLU A 126 -11.24 -11.70 -8.23
CA GLU A 126 -10.66 -12.79 -9.02
C GLU A 126 -9.40 -12.33 -9.76
N GLU A 127 -8.40 -13.21 -9.84
CA GLU A 127 -7.16 -13.01 -10.57
C GLU A 127 -7.07 -14.05 -11.70
N LEU A 128 -6.86 -13.60 -12.94
CA LEU A 128 -6.98 -14.42 -14.14
C LEU A 128 -5.61 -14.99 -14.56
N ASP A 129 -5.56 -16.26 -14.95
CA ASP A 129 -4.34 -16.92 -15.46
C ASP A 129 -3.93 -16.41 -16.85
N CYS A 130 -4.91 -16.02 -17.65
CA CYS A 130 -4.75 -15.45 -18.99
C CYS A 130 -5.54 -14.13 -19.07
N TRP A 131 -4.97 -13.11 -19.71
CA TRP A 131 -5.60 -11.81 -19.92
C TRP A 131 -4.95 -11.09 -21.13
N PRO A 132 -5.58 -10.04 -21.68
CA PRO A 132 -5.18 -9.45 -22.97
C PRO A 132 -3.73 -8.95 -23.05
N GLU A 133 -3.20 -8.26 -22.03
CA GLU A 133 -1.81 -7.75 -22.05
C GLU A 133 -0.79 -8.65 -21.31
N LYS A 134 -1.12 -9.92 -21.04
CA LYS A 134 -0.29 -10.84 -20.25
C LYS A 134 1.16 -10.96 -20.72
N ASP A 135 1.40 -10.97 -22.03
CA ASP A 135 2.74 -11.18 -22.58
C ASP A 135 3.56 -9.88 -22.69
N VAL A 136 2.94 -8.72 -22.43
CA VAL A 136 3.60 -7.40 -22.42
C VAL A 136 3.58 -6.71 -21.04
N ARG A 137 2.97 -7.33 -20.02
CA ARG A 137 2.98 -6.84 -18.63
C ARG A 137 3.19 -7.93 -17.60
N GLN A 138 3.95 -7.56 -16.58
CA GLN A 138 4.03 -8.28 -15.31
C GLN A 138 3.11 -7.59 -14.30
N ARG A 139 2.51 -8.35 -13.37
CA ARG A 139 1.72 -7.84 -12.26
C ARG A 139 2.28 -8.33 -10.93
N ILE A 140 2.15 -7.55 -9.87
CA ILE A 140 2.61 -7.91 -8.54
C ILE A 140 1.76 -7.30 -7.41
N TRP A 141 1.50 -8.14 -6.41
CA TRP A 141 0.84 -7.76 -5.16
C TRP A 141 1.85 -7.30 -4.11
N LEU A 142 1.60 -6.13 -3.54
CA LEU A 142 2.53 -5.39 -2.68
C LEU A 142 1.81 -4.82 -1.44
N SER A 143 2.54 -4.60 -0.35
CA SER A 143 2.08 -3.78 0.78
C SER A 143 1.85 -2.32 0.34
N ALA A 144 1.10 -1.55 1.14
CA ALA A 144 0.94 -0.11 0.90
C ALA A 144 2.28 0.64 0.77
N ASN A 145 3.28 0.26 1.57
CA ASN A 145 4.61 0.85 1.53
C ASN A 145 5.39 0.42 0.27
N GLU A 146 5.42 -0.88 -0.01
CA GLU A 146 6.07 -1.44 -1.20
C GLU A 146 5.50 -0.80 -2.47
N ALA A 147 4.17 -0.65 -2.55
CA ALA A 147 3.50 0.01 -3.67
C ALA A 147 3.87 1.51 -3.79
N ARG A 148 3.91 2.25 -2.68
CA ARG A 148 4.32 3.67 -2.68
C ARG A 148 5.78 3.86 -3.12
N ILE A 149 6.68 2.94 -2.74
CA ILE A 149 8.09 2.97 -3.14
C ILE A 149 8.26 2.62 -4.63
N LEU A 150 7.54 1.62 -5.12
CA LEU A 150 7.71 1.10 -6.49
C LEU A 150 6.93 1.85 -7.56
N CYS A 151 5.84 2.53 -7.21
CA CYS A 151 5.04 3.27 -8.18
C CYS A 151 5.84 4.45 -8.76
N ALA A 152 6.04 4.45 -10.08
CA ALA A 152 6.93 5.39 -10.75
C ALA A 152 6.33 6.80 -11.00
N HIS A 153 5.07 7.03 -10.64
CA HIS A 153 4.36 8.28 -10.90
C HIS A 153 3.85 8.89 -9.60
N GLU A 154 4.22 10.14 -9.30
CA GLU A 154 3.89 10.77 -8.00
C GLU A 154 2.38 10.92 -7.79
N TRP A 155 1.66 11.39 -8.81
CA TRP A 155 0.19 11.50 -8.78
C TRP A 155 -0.54 10.16 -8.51
N MET A 156 0.09 9.03 -8.84
CA MET A 156 -0.43 7.70 -8.52
C MET A 156 -0.15 7.27 -7.07
N LYS A 157 0.94 7.76 -6.46
CA LYS A 157 1.19 7.60 -5.03
C LYS A 157 0.22 8.46 -4.22
N GLU A 158 -0.02 9.70 -4.65
CA GLU A 158 -1.05 10.57 -4.08
C GLU A 158 -2.42 9.90 -4.12
N ALA A 159 -2.81 9.26 -5.23
CA ALA A 159 -4.05 8.49 -5.32
C ALA A 159 -4.11 7.29 -4.34
N LEU A 160 -2.98 6.59 -4.13
CA LEU A 160 -2.87 5.55 -3.09
C LEU A 160 -2.99 6.14 -1.68
N ASP A 161 -2.42 7.32 -1.43
CA ASP A 161 -2.51 8.00 -0.13
C ASP A 161 -3.94 8.48 0.15
N CYS A 162 -4.64 9.00 -0.86
CA CYS A 162 -6.07 9.31 -0.79
C CYS A 162 -6.92 8.06 -0.49
N PHE A 163 -6.62 6.91 -1.11
CA PHE A 163 -7.28 5.64 -0.80
C PHE A 163 -7.06 5.24 0.67
N LEU A 164 -5.81 5.25 1.14
CA LEU A 164 -5.49 4.85 2.51
C LEU A 164 -6.15 5.77 3.54
N PHE A 165 -6.14 7.09 3.30
CA PHE A 165 -6.84 8.06 4.13
C PHE A 165 -8.35 7.77 4.21
N LYS A 166 -9.01 7.51 3.07
CA LYS A 166 -10.44 7.15 3.06
C LYS A 166 -10.73 5.87 3.85
N GLN A 167 -9.91 4.82 3.68
CA GLN A 167 -10.07 3.56 4.41
C GLN A 167 -9.90 3.71 5.92
N GLU A 168 -9.06 4.64 6.38
CA GLU A 168 -8.88 4.93 7.81
C GLU A 168 -10.08 5.66 8.40
N ASN A 169 -10.61 6.67 7.70
CA ASN A 169 -11.78 7.45 8.16
C ASN A 169 -13.10 6.64 8.05
N ALA A 170 -13.22 5.72 7.09
CA ALA A 170 -14.40 4.85 6.94
C ALA A 170 -14.63 3.90 8.14
N GLY A 171 -13.61 3.70 8.99
CA GLY A 171 -13.73 2.97 10.25
C GLY A 171 -14.38 3.78 11.38
N GLU A 172 -14.42 5.11 11.26
CA GLU A 172 -14.75 6.06 12.34
C GLU A 172 -16.22 6.55 12.27
N GLU A 173 -16.88 6.45 11.09
CA GLU A 173 -18.33 6.70 10.93
C GLU A 173 -19.24 5.58 11.51
N ARG A 174 -18.79 4.83 12.52
CA ARG A 174 -19.69 4.05 13.37
C ARG A 174 -20.29 4.97 14.42
N THR A 175 -21.45 5.54 14.08
CA THR A 175 -22.23 6.40 14.97
C THR A 175 -22.33 5.81 16.39
N PRO A 176 -21.95 6.55 17.44
CA PRO A 176 -22.16 6.10 18.82
C PRO A 176 -23.64 5.80 19.04
N SER A 177 -23.94 4.66 19.63
CA SER A 177 -25.32 4.30 19.93
C SER A 177 -25.87 5.22 21.03
N LEU A 178 -27.19 5.42 21.09
CA LEU A 178 -27.82 6.21 22.17
C LEU A 178 -27.50 5.65 23.58
N SER A 179 -27.12 4.37 23.69
CA SER A 179 -26.61 3.73 24.90
C SER A 179 -25.23 4.23 25.37
N ASP A 180 -24.41 4.79 24.49
CA ASP A 180 -23.05 5.22 24.81
C ASP A 180 -23.00 6.63 25.41
N LEU A 181 -23.96 7.49 25.05
CA LEU A 181 -24.13 8.85 25.61
C LEU A 181 -24.74 8.86 27.02
N LEU A 182 -25.25 7.72 27.51
CA LEU A 182 -25.89 7.59 28.83
C LEU A 182 -24.97 7.02 29.92
N ARG A 183 -23.69 6.77 29.62
CA ARG A 183 -22.67 6.43 30.64
C ARG A 183 -21.85 7.65 31.06
N ASN A 184 -22.54 8.59 31.71
CA ASN A 184 -21.91 9.66 32.48
C ASN A 184 -22.26 9.47 33.96
N GLU A 185 -21.28 9.05 34.77
CA GLU A 185 -21.33 9.27 36.23
C GLU A 185 -20.08 10.05 36.69
N GLU A 186 -20.34 11.31 37.05
CA GLU A 186 -19.65 12.20 38.00
C GLU A 186 -18.11 12.34 38.04
N PRO A 187 -17.57 13.57 37.86
CA PRO A 187 -16.14 13.84 37.98
C PRO A 187 -15.69 13.96 39.45
N LYS A 188 -14.84 13.03 39.92
CA LYS A 188 -14.18 13.17 41.22
C LYS A 188 -12.91 14.03 41.14
N PHE A 189 -12.96 15.17 41.81
CA PHE A 189 -11.89 16.17 41.90
C PHE A 189 -10.71 15.64 42.74
N GLY A 190 -9.48 15.66 42.21
CA GLY A 190 -8.28 15.25 42.95
C GLY A 190 -6.95 15.42 42.20
N ARG A 191 -6.02 16.18 42.80
CA ARG A 191 -4.57 16.22 42.56
C ARG A 191 -3.88 16.26 43.95
N PRO A 192 -2.56 16.00 44.10
CA PRO A 192 -1.50 15.70 43.11
C PRO A 192 -1.01 14.22 43.26
N ALA A 193 0.20 13.73 42.93
CA ALA A 193 1.47 14.35 42.52
C ALA A 193 2.46 13.39 41.79
N LEU A 194 3.39 14.00 41.04
CA LEU A 194 4.80 13.62 40.77
C LEU A 194 5.22 12.28 40.08
N SER A 195 6.17 12.48 39.14
CA SER A 195 7.30 11.63 38.71
C SER A 195 7.08 10.23 38.10
N GLY A 196 7.59 10.04 36.89
CA GLY A 196 7.81 8.74 36.22
C GLY A 196 8.14 8.91 34.74
N GLN A 197 9.28 8.37 34.28
CA GLN A 197 9.85 8.53 32.94
C GLN A 197 8.89 8.25 31.77
N ASN A 198 9.07 8.97 30.65
CA ASN A 198 8.34 8.78 29.39
C ASN A 198 9.30 8.81 28.17
N ASP A 199 10.33 7.96 28.18
CA ASP A 199 11.35 7.90 27.11
C ASP A 199 11.33 6.59 26.28
N ASP A 200 10.73 5.50 26.79
CA ASP A 200 10.86 4.18 26.16
C ASP A 200 9.88 3.90 25.00
N ILE A 201 8.73 4.59 24.95
CA ILE A 201 7.68 4.32 23.95
C ILE A 201 8.12 4.78 22.54
N ASN A 202 8.83 5.90 22.43
CA ASN A 202 9.30 6.41 21.13
C ASN A 202 10.41 5.55 20.50
N CYS A 203 11.23 4.87 21.31
CA CYS A 203 12.28 4.00 20.82
C CYS A 203 11.69 2.78 20.06
N SER A 204 10.75 2.07 20.70
CA SER A 204 10.10 0.89 20.11
C SER A 204 9.32 1.20 18.83
N PHE A 205 8.59 2.31 18.78
CA PHE A 205 7.87 2.73 17.57
C PHE A 205 8.82 3.08 16.41
N GLY A 206 9.92 3.79 16.70
CA GLY A 206 10.98 4.04 15.73
C GLY A 206 11.57 2.76 15.16
N GLN A 207 11.87 1.78 16.03
CA GLN A 207 12.47 0.50 15.67
C GLN A 207 11.53 -0.36 14.81
N LEU A 208 10.23 -0.44 15.15
CA LEU A 208 9.20 -1.12 14.36
C LEU A 208 9.11 -0.55 12.92
N THR A 209 9.05 0.78 12.77
CA THR A 209 9.00 1.39 11.42
C THR A 209 10.31 1.25 10.64
N TYR A 210 11.46 1.03 11.31
CA TYR A 210 12.75 0.81 10.67
C TYR A 210 12.88 -0.64 10.17
N LEU A 211 12.51 -1.61 11.02
CA LEU A 211 12.51 -3.03 10.67
C LEU A 211 11.56 -3.30 9.49
N GLN A 212 10.32 -2.79 9.55
CA GLN A 212 9.36 -2.95 8.46
C GLN A 212 9.85 -2.32 7.15
N ARG A 213 10.56 -1.18 7.21
CA ARG A 213 11.21 -0.57 6.03
C ARG A 213 12.35 -1.43 5.46
N LYS A 214 13.14 -2.12 6.31
CA LYS A 214 14.15 -3.08 5.83
C LYS A 214 13.52 -4.35 5.25
N GLU A 215 12.43 -4.84 5.82
CA GLU A 215 11.68 -5.96 5.27
C GLU A 215 11.09 -5.62 3.89
N ASP A 216 10.42 -4.47 3.76
CA ASP A 216 9.92 -3.94 2.49
C ASP A 216 11.08 -3.78 1.46
N GLU A 217 12.25 -3.22 1.85
CA GLU A 217 13.41 -3.09 0.95
C GLU A 217 13.98 -4.46 0.50
N CYS A 218 14.16 -5.40 1.41
CA CYS A 218 14.64 -6.75 1.10
C CYS A 218 13.66 -7.49 0.17
N ARG A 219 12.35 -7.38 0.42
CA ARG A 219 11.31 -7.97 -0.44
C ARG A 219 11.32 -7.34 -1.83
N ILE A 220 11.38 -6.02 -1.93
CA ILE A 220 11.54 -5.30 -3.21
C ILE A 220 12.77 -5.81 -3.97
N ARG A 221 13.92 -5.96 -3.30
CA ARG A 221 15.13 -6.47 -3.96
C ARG A 221 14.99 -7.92 -4.43
N MET A 222 14.35 -8.79 -3.64
CA MET A 222 14.02 -10.16 -4.07
C MET A 222 13.11 -10.18 -5.30
N ILE A 223 12.08 -9.33 -5.33
CA ILE A 223 11.13 -9.18 -6.45
C ILE A 223 11.84 -8.87 -7.77
N PHE A 224 12.84 -7.98 -7.74
CA PHE A 224 13.59 -7.57 -8.93
C PHE A 224 14.92 -8.33 -9.13
N ASN A 225 15.18 -9.39 -8.37
CA ASN A 225 16.47 -10.11 -8.35
C ASN A 225 17.69 -9.20 -8.19
N LEU A 226 17.55 -8.13 -7.39
CA LEU A 226 18.62 -7.19 -7.07
C LEU A 226 19.46 -7.71 -5.89
N PRO A 227 20.76 -7.36 -5.80
CA PRO A 227 21.59 -7.70 -4.65
C PRO A 227 20.94 -7.22 -3.34
N LEU A 228 20.85 -8.10 -2.33
CA LEU A 228 20.38 -7.74 -1.01
C LEU A 228 21.37 -6.78 -0.32
N PRO A 229 20.91 -5.87 0.55
CA PRO A 229 21.82 -5.05 1.36
C PRO A 229 22.66 -5.97 2.27
N PRO A 230 23.89 -5.59 2.63
CA PRO A 230 24.66 -6.34 3.60
C PRO A 230 23.88 -6.43 4.92
N CYS A 231 23.71 -7.65 5.43
CA CYS A 231 22.95 -7.89 6.65
C CYS A 231 23.70 -7.27 7.84
N SER A 232 23.25 -6.10 8.29
CA SER A 232 23.85 -5.36 9.40
C SER A 232 23.63 -6.10 10.71
N THR A 233 24.68 -6.67 11.28
CA THR A 233 24.69 -7.42 12.55
C THR A 233 24.55 -6.54 13.80
N GLU A 234 23.64 -5.56 13.76
CA GLU A 234 23.34 -4.69 14.92
C GLU A 234 22.43 -5.36 15.96
N GLU A 235 21.78 -6.47 15.64
CA GLU A 235 21.04 -7.30 16.60
C GLU A 235 21.96 -8.03 17.61
N SER A 236 23.29 -8.01 17.42
CA SER A 236 24.25 -8.72 18.28
C SER A 236 24.97 -7.84 19.32
N ARG A 237 24.60 -6.56 19.48
CA ARG A 237 25.27 -5.63 20.43
C ARG A 237 24.41 -5.05 21.55
N ILE A 238 23.08 -5.21 21.51
CA ILE A 238 22.17 -4.75 22.58
C ILE A 238 21.62 -5.97 23.32
N GLY A 239 22.54 -6.67 24.00
CA GLY A 239 22.30 -7.98 24.62
C GLY A 239 23.29 -8.33 25.73
N ARG A 240 23.86 -7.30 26.39
CA ARG A 240 24.61 -7.44 27.65
C ARG A 240 24.07 -6.43 28.66
N VAL A 241 22.88 -6.71 29.18
CA VAL A 241 22.50 -6.20 30.50
C VAL A 241 23.52 -6.76 31.49
N ALA A 242 24.12 -5.90 32.29
CA ALA A 242 25.10 -6.32 33.29
C ALA A 242 24.44 -7.25 34.30
N GLN A 243 25.02 -8.44 34.51
CA GLN A 243 24.83 -9.13 35.77
C GLN A 243 25.57 -8.34 36.83
N VAL A 244 24.83 -7.53 37.59
CA VAL A 244 25.27 -7.09 38.91
C VAL A 244 25.13 -8.33 39.81
N GLY A 245 26.21 -9.10 39.89
CA GLY A 245 26.39 -10.11 40.93
C GLY A 245 26.85 -9.38 42.19
N ASP A 246 26.07 -9.52 43.26
CA ASP A 246 26.39 -8.99 44.57
C ASP A 246 27.23 -10.01 45.37
N GLU A 247 27.85 -9.51 46.45
CA GLU A 247 28.57 -10.25 47.52
C GLU A 247 30.03 -10.72 47.27
N ASP A 248 30.93 -10.04 47.99
CA ASP A 248 32.32 -10.41 48.29
C ASP A 248 32.46 -11.77 49.01
N VAL A 249 33.53 -12.52 48.74
CA VAL A 249 34.38 -13.12 49.80
C VAL A 249 35.86 -13.16 49.38
N ASP A 250 36.67 -12.47 50.19
CA ASP A 250 38.13 -12.53 50.32
C ASP A 250 38.76 -13.95 50.33
N ARG A 251 39.83 -14.18 49.53
CA ARG A 251 41.14 -14.72 49.97
C ARG A 251 42.10 -15.16 48.84
N GLY A 252 43.37 -14.77 49.01
CA GLY A 252 44.45 -15.77 49.01
C GLY A 252 45.21 -16.10 47.70
N VAL A 253 46.29 -15.35 47.46
CA VAL A 253 47.65 -15.81 47.05
C VAL A 253 47.79 -17.25 46.48
N THR A 254 48.35 -17.40 45.26
CA THR A 254 49.70 -17.99 44.99
C THR A 254 49.99 -18.11 43.48
N LEU A 255 51.28 -18.00 43.13
CA LEU A 255 51.90 -18.08 41.80
C LEU A 255 52.05 -19.56 41.32
N LEU A 256 52.70 -19.74 40.15
CA LEU A 256 53.24 -20.98 39.52
C LEU A 256 52.28 -21.66 38.52
N VAL A 257 52.72 -22.09 37.33
CA VAL A 257 54.07 -22.12 36.71
C VAL A 257 54.05 -21.43 35.34
#